data_AF-A0A962Y2J4-F1
#
_entry.id   AF-A0A962Y2J4-F1
#
_cell.length_a   1.000
_cell.length_b   1.000
_cell.length_c   1.000
_cell.angle_alpha   90.00
_cell.angle_beta   90.00
_cell.angle_gamma   90.00
#
_symmetry.space_group_name_H-M   'P 1'
#
loop_
_entity.id
_entity.type
_entity.pdbx_description
1 polymer ?
#
loop_
_entity_poly.entity_id
_entity_poly.type
_entity_poly.pdbx_seq_one_letter_code
_entity_poly.pdbx_strand_id
1 'polypeptide(L)'
;AVHEIVAQMEERGEQVQRDAFGHVRLDEVKVGDWFGKQFAKKIGADKTLVQKSGYFGRSAAANQADLDLIRAMVQVAVESALAGVSGVVGHDEAQDDDLRAIEFPRIKGGKHFDVTTPWFTEMLREIGQHN
;
A
#
# COMPACT_ATOMS: atom_id res chain seq x y z
N ALA A 1 -3.42 -1.36 10.86
CA ALA A 1 -4.58 -1.75 10.01
C ALA A 1 -4.91 -3.24 10.09
N VAL A 2 -4.18 -4.14 9.42
CA VAL A 2 -4.53 -5.57 9.40
C VAL A 2 -4.47 -6.24 10.78
N HIS A 3 -3.42 -5.98 11.55
CA HIS A 3 -3.27 -6.50 12.91
C HIS A 3 -4.39 -6.00 13.85
N GLU A 4 -4.85 -4.76 13.66
CA GLU A 4 -5.98 -4.19 14.43
C GLU A 4 -7.30 -4.87 14.07
N ILE A 5 -7.54 -5.21 12.81
CA ILE A 5 -8.74 -5.94 12.39
C ILE A 5 -8.74 -7.34 13.01
N VAL A 6 -7.60 -8.02 12.96
CA VAL A 6 -7.42 -9.34 13.58
C VAL A 6 -7.66 -9.26 15.10
N ALA A 7 -7.09 -8.26 15.77
CA ALA A 7 -7.31 -8.05 17.19
C ALA A 7 -8.79 -7.79 17.51
N GLN A 8 -9.48 -6.95 16.73
CA GLN A 8 -10.92 -6.72 16.89
C GLN A 8 -11.76 -7.97 16.62
N MET A 9 -11.37 -8.80 15.65
CA MET A 9 -12.02 -10.08 15.38
C MET A 9 -11.84 -11.04 16.56
N GLU A 10 -10.61 -11.18 17.07
CA GLU A 10 -10.29 -12.01 18.24
C GLU A 10 -11.01 -11.52 19.52
N GLU A 11 -11.06 -10.20 19.77
CA GLU A 11 -11.82 -9.59 20.88
C GLU A 11 -13.33 -9.88 20.80
N ARG A 12 -13.88 -10.02 19.59
CA ARG A 12 -15.27 -10.38 19.34
C ARG A 12 -15.52 -11.89 19.36
N GLY A 13 -14.49 -12.69 19.57
CA GLY A 13 -14.56 -14.15 19.53
C GLY A 13 -14.68 -14.74 18.12
N GLU A 14 -14.37 -13.97 17.08
CA GLU A 14 -14.35 -14.45 15.69
C GLU A 14 -13.08 -15.28 15.45
N GLN A 15 -13.21 -16.44 14.79
CA GLN A 15 -12.07 -17.32 14.53
C GLN A 15 -11.20 -16.77 13.39
N VAL A 16 -9.95 -16.44 13.71
CA VAL A 16 -8.96 -16.00 12.73
C VAL A 16 -8.08 -17.17 12.32
N GLN A 17 -8.15 -17.57 11.05
CA GLN A 17 -7.32 -18.65 10.52
C GLN A 17 -5.86 -18.20 10.39
N ARG A 18 -4.95 -19.07 10.82
CA ARG A 18 -3.51 -18.87 10.73
C ARG A 18 -2.90 -19.99 9.90
N ASP A 19 -1.85 -19.67 9.16
CA ASP A 19 -1.06 -20.66 8.44
C ASP A 19 -0.18 -21.48 9.40
N ALA A 20 0.54 -22.47 8.84
CA ALA A 20 1.44 -23.33 9.61
C ALA A 20 2.63 -22.59 10.26
N PHE A 21 2.84 -21.32 9.90
CA PHE A 21 3.89 -20.44 10.43
C PHE A 21 3.35 -19.44 11.46
N GLY A 22 2.05 -19.50 11.78
CA GLY A 22 1.39 -18.61 12.74
C GLY A 22 1.00 -17.24 12.17
N HIS A 23 1.23 -17.00 10.87
CA HIS A 23 0.77 -15.79 10.19
C HIS A 23 -0.72 -15.89 9.91
N VAL A 24 -1.42 -14.75 10.02
CA VAL A 24 -2.84 -14.68 9.70
C VAL A 24 -3.05 -14.88 8.20
N ARG A 25 -4.01 -15.72 7.83
CA ARG A 25 -4.45 -15.91 6.45
C ARG A 25 -5.38 -14.77 6.03
N LEU A 26 -4.77 -13.65 5.66
CA LEU A 26 -5.49 -12.40 5.33
C LEU A 26 -6.34 -12.49 4.07
N ASP A 27 -5.97 -13.38 3.16
CA ASP A 27 -6.74 -13.77 2.00
C ASP A 27 -8.10 -14.36 2.38
N GLU A 28 -8.15 -15.16 3.45
CA GLU A 28 -9.37 -15.78 3.95
C GLU A 28 -10.27 -14.82 4.75
N VAL A 29 -9.69 -13.79 5.38
CA VAL A 29 -10.42 -12.79 6.20
C VAL A 29 -11.36 -11.92 5.35
N LYS A 30 -11.20 -11.88 4.01
CA LYS A 30 -12.04 -11.11 3.07
C LYS A 30 -12.39 -9.71 3.61
N VAL A 31 -11.36 -8.95 4.02
CA VAL A 31 -11.46 -7.69 4.78
C VAL A 31 -12.54 -6.71 4.27
N GLY A 32 -12.68 -6.52 2.96
CA GLY A 32 -13.71 -5.64 2.40
C GLY A 32 -15.16 -6.08 2.71
N ASP A 33 -15.41 -7.39 2.70
CA ASP A 33 -16.74 -7.95 3.02
C ASP A 33 -17.00 -7.85 4.53
N TRP A 34 -15.96 -8.07 5.34
CA TRP A 34 -16.03 -7.88 6.78
C TRP A 34 -16.40 -6.43 7.13
N PHE A 35 -15.67 -5.46 6.58
CA PHE A 35 -15.99 -4.04 6.77
C PHE A 35 -17.38 -3.67 6.28
N GLY A 36 -17.76 -4.13 5.08
CA GLY A 36 -19.08 -3.88 4.50
C GLY A 36 -20.22 -4.31 5.42
N LYS A 37 -20.13 -5.51 6.01
CA LYS A 37 -21.12 -6.01 6.97
C LYS A 37 -21.21 -5.16 8.24
N GLN A 38 -20.06 -4.76 8.81
CA GLN A 38 -20.03 -3.96 10.03
C GLN A 38 -20.63 -2.58 9.82
N PHE A 39 -20.26 -1.88 8.74
CA PHE A 39 -20.76 -0.54 8.45
C PHE A 39 -22.22 -0.55 8.04
N ALA A 40 -22.66 -1.49 7.20
CA ALA A 40 -24.06 -1.58 6.77
C ALA A 40 -25.03 -1.67 7.94
N LYS A 41 -24.71 -2.50 8.95
CA LYS A 41 -25.51 -2.61 10.16
C LYS A 41 -25.56 -1.31 10.95
N LYS A 42 -24.44 -0.58 11.03
CA LYS A 42 -24.34 0.67 11.79
C LYS A 42 -25.09 1.83 11.13
N ILE A 43 -25.09 1.89 9.79
CA ILE A 43 -25.72 2.98 9.03
C ILE A 43 -27.12 2.63 8.50
N GLY A 44 -27.62 1.42 8.77
CA GLY A 44 -28.92 0.95 8.30
C GLY A 44 -29.00 0.76 6.78
N ALA A 45 -27.90 0.37 6.14
CA ALA A 45 -27.89 0.14 4.69
C ALA A 45 -28.49 -1.22 4.33
N ASP A 46 -29.53 -1.21 3.49
CA ASP A 46 -30.20 -2.43 3.01
C ASP A 46 -29.36 -3.23 2.01
N LYS A 47 -28.43 -2.58 1.30
CA LYS A 47 -27.57 -3.20 0.29
C LYS A 47 -26.13 -2.71 0.42
N THR A 48 -25.20 -3.63 0.20
CA THR A 48 -23.76 -3.33 0.14
C THR A 48 -23.17 -3.83 -1.17
N LEU A 49 -22.25 -3.05 -1.72
CA LEU A 49 -21.44 -3.42 -2.87
C LEU A 49 -19.97 -3.26 -2.50
N VAL A 50 -19.22 -4.36 -2.50
CA VAL A 50 -17.77 -4.37 -2.25
C VAL A 50 -17.05 -4.56 -3.58
N GLN A 51 -16.26 -3.58 -4.00
CA GLN A 51 -15.50 -3.63 -5.25
C GLN A 51 -14.01 -3.81 -4.96
N LYS A 52 -13.44 -4.92 -5.42
CA LYS A 52 -12.01 -5.24 -5.31
C LYS A 52 -11.36 -5.15 -6.68
N SER A 53 -10.80 -4.00 -7.01
CA SER A 53 -10.17 -3.74 -8.32
C SER A 53 -8.67 -4.06 -8.37
N GLY A 54 -8.10 -4.68 -7.33
CA GLY A 54 -6.66 -4.87 -7.20
C GLY A 54 -6.00 -5.66 -8.34
N TYR A 55 -6.70 -6.63 -8.95
CA TYR A 55 -6.18 -7.30 -10.14
C TYR A 55 -6.14 -6.35 -11.34
N PHE A 56 -7.24 -5.65 -11.61
CA PHE A 56 -7.34 -4.66 -12.70
C PHE A 56 -6.28 -3.56 -12.58
N GLY A 57 -6.03 -3.06 -11.37
CA GLY A 57 -5.00 -2.05 -11.14
C GLY A 57 -3.59 -2.55 -11.44
N ARG A 58 -3.30 -3.84 -11.22
CA ARG A 58 -1.97 -4.43 -11.46
C ARG A 58 -1.77 -4.95 -12.89
N SER A 59 -2.85 -5.21 -13.63
CA SER A 59 -2.81 -5.73 -15.00
C SER A 59 -3.09 -4.67 -16.06
N ALA A 60 -3.40 -3.44 -15.66
CA ALA A 60 -3.56 -2.32 -16.57
C ALA A 60 -2.24 -2.02 -17.33
N ALA A 61 -2.36 -1.59 -18.57
CA ALA A 61 -1.21 -1.09 -19.33
C ALA A 61 -0.65 0.16 -18.64
N ALA A 62 0.69 0.24 -18.57
CA ALA A 62 1.40 1.40 -18.06
C ALA A 62 1.04 2.65 -18.88
N ASN A 63 0.80 3.77 -18.21
CA ASN A 63 0.56 5.04 -18.87
C ASN A 63 1.90 5.67 -19.35
N GLN A 64 1.84 6.81 -20.05
CA GLN A 64 3.04 7.44 -20.58
C GLN A 64 4.03 7.87 -19.48
N ALA A 65 3.55 8.40 -18.36
CA ALA A 65 4.41 8.80 -17.24
C ALA A 65 5.11 7.59 -16.61
N ASP A 66 4.41 6.46 -16.46
CA ASP A 66 5.01 5.21 -15.98
C ASP A 66 6.08 4.69 -16.95
N LEU A 67 5.81 4.73 -18.27
CA LEU A 67 6.76 4.30 -19.30
C LEU A 67 8.03 5.15 -19.29
N ASP A 68 7.90 6.46 -19.12
CA ASP A 68 9.03 7.39 -19.06
C ASP A 68 9.83 7.19 -17.76
N LEU A 69 9.15 6.98 -16.63
CA LEU A 69 9.78 6.63 -15.36
C LEU A 69 10.56 5.31 -15.46
N ILE A 70 9.95 4.26 -16.01
CA ILE A 70 10.59 2.96 -16.21
C ILE A 70 11.85 3.12 -17.07
N ARG A 71 11.77 3.89 -18.16
CA ARG A 71 12.92 4.14 -19.03
C ARG A 71 14.07 4.82 -18.28
N ALA A 72 13.77 5.87 -17.51
CA ALA A 72 14.78 6.58 -16.71
C ALA A 72 15.43 5.67 -15.66
N MET A 73 14.62 4.88 -14.94
CA MET A 73 15.12 3.92 -13.94
C MET A 73 16.01 2.84 -14.57
N VAL A 74 15.61 2.31 -15.73
CA VAL A 74 16.40 1.29 -16.45
C VAL A 74 17.75 1.84 -16.90
N GLN A 75 17.79 3.09 -17.38
CA GLN A 75 19.06 3.73 -17.75
C GLN A 75 20.03 3.78 -16.55
N VAL A 76 19.58 4.29 -15.41
CA VAL A 76 20.39 4.37 -14.19
C VAL A 76 20.80 2.98 -13.70
N ALA A 77 19.92 1.97 -13.82
CA ALA A 77 20.23 0.60 -13.45
C ALA A 77 21.36 0.01 -14.30
N VAL A 78 21.32 0.21 -15.62
CA VAL A 78 22.35 -0.27 -16.55
C VAL A 78 23.67 0.44 -16.30
N GLU A 79 23.66 1.77 -16.16
CA GLU A 79 24.85 2.57 -15.87
C GLU A 79 25.50 2.13 -14.53
N SER A 80 24.69 1.94 -13.50
CA SER A 80 25.16 1.45 -12.19
C SER A 80 25.79 0.06 -12.29
N ALA A 81 25.15 -0.86 -13.02
CA ALA A 81 25.67 -2.21 -13.21
C ALA A 81 27.01 -2.22 -13.95
N LEU A 82 27.15 -1.41 -15.02
CA LEU A 82 28.41 -1.26 -15.75
C LEU A 82 29.52 -0.64 -14.89
N ALA A 83 29.17 0.29 -13.99
CA ALA A 83 30.10 0.90 -13.04
C ALA A 83 30.41 0.02 -11.81
N GLY A 84 29.78 -1.16 -11.67
CA GLY A 84 29.93 -2.03 -10.50
C GLY A 84 29.30 -1.48 -9.22
N VAL A 85 28.36 -0.54 -9.33
CA VAL A 85 27.63 0.05 -8.21
C VAL A 85 26.42 -0.84 -7.88
N SER A 86 26.33 -1.27 -6.63
CA SER A 86 25.29 -2.19 -6.15
C SER A 86 24.23 -1.44 -5.33
N GLY A 87 22.95 -1.68 -5.63
CA GLY A 87 21.83 -1.05 -4.93
C GLY A 87 20.48 -1.27 -5.59
N VAL A 88 19.44 -0.65 -5.03
CA VAL A 88 18.08 -0.59 -5.59
C VAL A 88 17.88 0.77 -6.24
N VAL A 89 17.51 0.81 -7.52
CA VAL A 89 17.28 2.07 -8.23
C VAL A 89 15.94 2.69 -7.80
N GLY A 90 15.98 3.97 -7.44
CA GLY A 90 14.81 4.76 -7.07
C GLY A 90 15.17 6.23 -6.85
N HIS A 91 14.15 7.07 -6.69
CA HIS A 91 14.33 8.45 -6.23
C HIS A 91 14.62 8.41 -4.72
N ASP A 92 15.80 8.88 -4.34
CA ASP A 92 16.26 8.85 -2.95
C ASP A 92 15.80 10.12 -2.21
N GLU A 93 14.70 10.00 -1.46
CA GLU A 93 14.14 11.12 -0.69
C GLU A 93 15.13 11.71 0.34
N ALA A 94 16.17 10.98 0.75
CA ALA A 94 17.20 11.51 1.65
C ALA A 94 18.34 12.21 0.90
N GLN A 95 18.27 12.26 -0.43
CA GLN A 95 19.20 12.89 -1.35
C GLN A 95 18.40 13.70 -2.40
N ASP A 96 17.51 14.57 -1.93
CA ASP A 96 16.75 15.52 -2.77
C ASP A 96 15.98 14.87 -3.95
N ASP A 97 15.49 13.63 -3.73
CA ASP A 97 14.81 12.81 -4.74
C ASP A 97 15.68 12.47 -5.96
N ASP A 98 17.01 12.44 -5.82
CA ASP A 98 17.89 12.02 -6.91
C ASP A 98 17.61 10.58 -7.34
N LEU A 99 17.47 10.36 -8.65
CA LEU A 99 17.34 9.02 -9.22
C LEU A 99 18.70 8.32 -9.24
N ARG A 100 18.89 7.37 -8.31
CA ARG A 100 20.19 6.68 -8.12
C ARG A 100 20.02 5.23 -7.68
N ALA A 101 21.12 4.48 -7.68
CA ALA A 101 21.22 3.22 -6.96
C ALA A 101 21.38 3.50 -5.45
N ILE A 102 20.37 3.12 -4.66
CA ILE A 102 20.32 3.27 -3.21
C ILE A 102 20.93 2.03 -2.55
N GLU A 103 21.79 2.24 -1.57
CA GLU A 103 22.54 1.19 -0.91
C GLU A 103 21.60 0.22 -0.17
N PHE A 104 21.77 -1.10 -0.37
CA PHE A 104 20.91 -2.12 0.25
C PHE A 104 20.65 -1.95 1.76
N PRO A 105 21.66 -1.62 2.61
CA PRO A 105 21.43 -1.41 4.05
C PRO A 105 20.44 -0.30 4.40
N ARG A 106 20.19 0.63 3.47
CA ARG A 106 19.22 1.73 3.64
C ARG A 106 17.80 1.33 3.23
N ILE A 107 17.63 0.25 2.46
CA ILE A 107 16.32 -0.24 2.03
C ILE A 107 15.64 -0.96 3.18
N LYS A 108 14.55 -0.38 3.68
CA LYS A 108 13.74 -0.93 4.77
C LYS A 108 12.26 -0.80 4.46
N GLY A 109 11.48 -1.79 4.87
CA GLY A 109 10.02 -1.71 4.87
C GLY A 109 9.49 -0.92 6.07
N GLY A 110 8.19 -0.66 6.07
CA GLY A 110 7.50 -0.07 7.24
C GLY A 110 7.60 1.44 7.36
N LYS A 111 7.95 2.16 6.29
CA LYS A 111 7.86 3.62 6.25
C LYS A 111 6.42 4.05 6.58
N HIS A 112 6.27 4.87 7.62
CA HIS A 112 4.98 5.42 7.97
C HIS A 112 4.53 6.42 6.90
N PHE A 113 3.23 6.38 6.60
CA PHE A 113 2.60 7.40 5.77
C PHE A 113 2.53 8.72 6.55
N ASP A 114 2.96 9.81 5.94
CA ASP A 114 2.83 11.16 6.52
C ASP A 114 1.41 11.69 6.30
N VAL A 115 0.62 11.68 7.38
CA VAL A 115 -0.76 12.18 7.39
C VAL A 115 -0.86 13.71 7.37
N THR A 116 0.26 14.43 7.40
CA THR A 116 0.27 15.91 7.35
C THR A 116 0.49 16.45 5.94
N THR A 117 0.75 15.56 4.97
CA THR A 117 1.00 15.94 3.59
C THR A 117 -0.17 16.73 2.99
N PRO A 118 0.09 17.83 2.24
CA PRO A 118 -0.95 18.78 1.83
C PRO A 118 -2.13 18.13 1.09
N TRP A 119 -1.87 17.28 0.10
CA TRP A 119 -2.94 16.63 -0.67
C TRP A 119 -3.82 15.72 0.19
N PHE A 120 -3.25 15.09 1.21
CA PHE A 120 -4.01 14.21 2.11
C PHE A 120 -4.91 15.04 3.03
N THR A 121 -4.36 16.12 3.60
CA THR A 121 -5.17 17.05 4.42
C THR A 121 -6.27 17.75 3.63
N GLU A 122 -6.03 18.01 2.34
CA GLU A 122 -7.05 18.57 1.45
C GLU A 122 -8.16 17.56 1.19
N MET A 123 -7.80 16.33 0.80
CA MET A 123 -8.76 15.24 0.61
C MET A 123 -9.63 15.01 1.85
N LEU A 124 -9.04 15.02 3.07
CA LEU A 124 -9.81 14.92 4.32
C LEU A 124 -10.85 16.03 4.44
N ARG A 125 -10.46 17.27 4.11
CA ARG A 125 -11.36 18.43 4.15
C ARG A 125 -12.48 18.31 3.12
N GLU A 126 -12.17 17.85 1.91
CA GLU A 126 -13.13 17.63 0.82
C GLU A 126 -14.20 16.58 1.20
N ILE A 127 -13.83 15.55 1.95
CA ILE A 127 -14.77 14.52 2.44
C ILE A 127 -15.44 14.89 3.77
N GLY A 128 -15.26 16.12 4.27
CA GLY A 128 -15.90 16.63 5.48
C GLY A 128 -15.27 16.14 6.80
N GLN A 129 -14.05 15.60 6.76
CA GLN A 129 -13.25 15.32 7.95
C GLN A 129 -12.43 16.55 8.31
N HIS A 130 -12.89 17.28 9.32
CA HIS A 130 -12.17 18.41 9.91
C HIS A 130 -11.48 17.92 11.19
N ASN A 131 -10.17 18.16 11.29
CA ASN A 131 -9.41 17.93 12.52
C ASN A 131 -9.88 18.82 13.66
#